data_AF-A0A2M8GLL4-F1
#
_entry.id   AF-A0A2M8GLL4-F1
#
_cell.length_a   1.000
_cell.length_b   1.000
_cell.length_c   1.000
_cell.angle_alpha   90.00
_cell.angle_beta   90.00
_cell.angle_gamma   90.00
#
_symmetry.space_group_name_H-M   'P 1'
#
loop_
_entity.id
_entity.type
_entity.pdbx_description
1 polymer ?
#
loop_
_entity_poly.entity_id
_entity_poly.type
_entity_poly.pdbx_seq_one_letter_code
_entity_poly.pdbx_strand_id
1 'polypeptide(L)'
;KKNFQLIKNDRLRKYEIKKEGIDINIYLPYFSDLGLPVEKLIKHQDRNQGFTILKKEVLLVTKLKAYQGRGVTIKGVKDKIDIISLVLLPDFDFDFWRNFIKKERISVYSELIDKILLEIKEVPELNLNQHAFAKKKKEIIKKFSMQKNY
;
A
#
# COMPACT_ATOMS: atom_id res chain seq x y z
N LYS A 1 12.76 -27.94 19.80
CA LYS A 1 12.36 -26.97 18.75
C LYS A 1 10.92 -26.55 18.99
N LYS A 2 10.57 -25.26 19.02
CA LYS A 2 9.16 -24.83 19.08
C LYS A 2 8.54 -25.12 17.70
N ASN A 3 7.52 -25.98 17.65
CA ASN A 3 6.82 -26.32 16.41
C ASN A 3 5.94 -25.13 16.00
N PHE A 4 6.40 -24.34 15.04
CA PHE A 4 5.55 -23.38 14.33
C PHE A 4 5.01 -24.08 13.09
N GLN A 5 3.69 -24.27 13.02
CA GLN A 5 3.07 -24.84 11.83
C GLN A 5 3.10 -23.78 10.72
N LEU A 6 3.97 -24.00 9.74
CA LEU A 6 4.04 -23.19 8.53
C LEU A 6 2.99 -23.68 7.53
N ILE A 7 2.05 -22.83 7.17
CA ILE A 7 0.95 -23.16 6.25
C ILE A 7 1.21 -22.43 4.93
N LYS A 8 1.26 -23.16 3.81
CA LYS A 8 1.33 -22.56 2.46
C LYS A 8 -0.08 -22.20 1.99
N ASN A 9 -0.26 -20.98 1.51
CA ASN A 9 -1.50 -20.51 0.91
C ASN A 9 -1.23 -20.17 -0.56
N ASP A 10 -1.47 -21.14 -1.45
CA ASP A 10 -1.21 -20.99 -2.88
C ASP A 10 -2.09 -19.91 -3.53
N ARG A 11 -3.36 -19.81 -3.12
CA ARG A 11 -4.30 -18.81 -3.64
C ARG A 11 -3.82 -17.38 -3.36
N LEU A 12 -3.32 -17.13 -2.15
CA LEU A 12 -2.79 -15.82 -1.74
C LEU A 12 -1.28 -15.68 -1.96
N ARG A 13 -0.64 -16.70 -2.55
CA ARG A 13 0.79 -16.78 -2.83
C ARG A 13 1.66 -16.34 -1.65
N LYS A 14 1.35 -16.85 -0.46
CA LYS A 14 2.07 -16.54 0.79
C LYS A 14 2.17 -17.78 1.67
N TYR A 15 3.04 -17.72 2.66
CA TYR A 15 3.03 -18.64 3.79
C TYR A 15 2.50 -17.91 5.02
N GLU A 16 1.89 -18.64 5.95
CA GLU A 16 1.41 -18.09 7.20
C GLU A 16 1.74 -18.99 8.39
N ILE A 17 2.05 -18.36 9.51
CA ILE A 17 2.17 -18.99 10.83
C ILE A 17 1.13 -18.32 11.71
N LYS A 18 0.29 -19.12 12.37
CA LYS A 18 -0.69 -18.64 13.35
C LYS A 18 -0.36 -19.23 14.70
N LYS A 19 -0.10 -18.38 15.69
CA LYS A 19 0.22 -18.84 17.04
C LYS A 19 -0.18 -17.80 18.08
N GLU A 20 -0.91 -18.24 19.11
CA GLU A 20 -1.21 -17.42 20.30
C GLU A 20 -1.82 -16.04 19.94
N GLY A 21 -2.74 -16.02 18.96
CA GLY A 21 -3.38 -14.79 18.48
C GLY A 21 -2.53 -13.92 17.55
N ILE A 22 -1.31 -14.35 17.22
CA ILE A 22 -0.40 -13.68 16.29
C ILE A 22 -0.45 -14.37 14.93
N ASP A 23 -0.75 -13.59 13.90
CA ASP A 23 -0.71 -14.00 12.49
C ASP A 23 0.54 -13.43 11.81
N ILE A 24 1.47 -14.31 11.41
CA ILE A 24 2.69 -13.94 10.68
C ILE A 24 2.51 -14.34 9.23
N ASN A 25 2.52 -13.37 8.33
CA ASN A 25 2.51 -13.60 6.88
C ASN A 25 3.92 -13.51 6.33
N ILE A 26 4.33 -14.50 5.54
CA ILE A 26 5.66 -14.61 4.95
C ILE A 26 5.50 -14.61 3.44
N TYR A 27 6.16 -13.64 2.80
CA TYR A 27 6.16 -13.46 1.36
C TYR A 27 7.57 -13.75 0.84
N LEU A 28 7.66 -14.64 -0.16
CA LEU A 28 8.93 -15.14 -0.65
C LEU A 28 9.24 -14.60 -2.06
N PRO A 29 10.52 -14.31 -2.34
CA PRO A 29 11.05 -14.21 -3.69
C PRO A 29 10.53 -15.32 -4.61
N TYR A 30 10.23 -14.97 -5.87
CA TYR A 30 9.79 -15.82 -6.98
C TYR A 30 8.43 -16.52 -6.78
N PHE A 31 7.89 -16.52 -5.56
CA PHE A 31 6.61 -17.12 -5.24
C PHE A 31 5.52 -16.08 -5.03
N SER A 32 5.77 -15.02 -4.27
CA SER A 32 4.74 -14.04 -3.89
C SER A 32 4.59 -12.91 -4.92
N ASP A 33 3.35 -12.48 -5.15
CA ASP A 33 3.01 -11.29 -5.94
C ASP A 33 2.27 -10.29 -5.04
N LEU A 34 2.94 -9.18 -4.74
CA LEU A 34 2.43 -8.08 -3.93
C LEU A 34 2.19 -6.81 -4.78
N GLY A 35 1.90 -6.99 -6.07
CA GLY A 35 1.84 -5.91 -7.06
C GLY A 35 3.16 -5.76 -7.81
N LEU A 36 4.26 -6.14 -7.15
CA LEU A 36 5.57 -6.39 -7.75
C LEU A 36 6.19 -7.65 -7.13
N PRO A 37 7.19 -8.26 -7.80
CA PRO A 37 8.04 -9.29 -7.20
C PRO A 37 8.70 -8.80 -5.91
N VAL A 38 8.80 -9.68 -4.90
CA VAL A 38 9.33 -9.35 -3.57
C VAL A 38 10.75 -8.78 -3.64
N GLU A 39 11.58 -9.30 -4.53
CA GLU A 39 12.98 -8.90 -4.76
C GLU A 39 13.10 -7.46 -5.26
N LYS A 40 12.05 -6.94 -5.91
CA LYS A 40 11.98 -5.54 -6.29
C LYS A 40 11.56 -4.67 -5.11
N LEU A 41 10.61 -5.14 -4.31
CA LEU A 41 10.12 -4.40 -3.13
C LEU A 41 11.21 -4.22 -2.08
N ILE A 42 11.93 -5.30 -1.74
CA ILE A 42 12.95 -5.28 -0.68
C ILE A 42 14.18 -4.42 -1.02
N LYS A 43 14.36 -3.99 -2.27
CA LYS A 43 15.39 -3.01 -2.65
C LYS A 43 15.09 -1.60 -2.17
N HIS A 44 13.87 -1.36 -1.69
CA HIS A 44 13.36 -0.07 -1.27
C HIS A 44 12.90 -0.15 0.19
N GLN A 45 13.86 -0.28 1.08
CA GLN A 45 13.65 -0.38 2.52
C GLN A 45 14.17 0.85 3.25
N ASP A 46 13.54 1.15 4.39
CA ASP A 46 14.00 2.12 5.38
C ASP A 46 14.17 1.41 6.73
N ARG A 47 14.95 2.03 7.63
CA ARG A 47 15.06 1.60 9.03
C ARG A 47 14.22 2.51 9.92
N ASN A 48 13.38 1.92 10.75
CA ASN A 48 12.58 2.64 11.74
C ASN A 48 12.64 1.90 13.08
N GLN A 49 13.20 2.54 14.12
CA GLN A 49 13.25 1.99 15.49
C GLN A 49 13.75 0.53 15.56
N GLY A 50 14.80 0.18 14.82
CA GLY A 50 15.35 -1.18 14.78
C GLY A 50 14.64 -2.16 13.84
N PHE A 51 13.51 -1.77 13.24
CA PHE A 51 12.83 -2.54 12.21
C PHE A 51 13.29 -2.13 10.82
N THR A 52 13.38 -3.11 9.92
CA THR A 52 13.52 -2.86 8.48
C THR A 52 12.14 -2.92 7.86
N ILE A 53 11.70 -1.82 7.27
CA ILE A 53 10.37 -1.66 6.68
C ILE A 53 10.49 -1.27 5.21
N LEU A 54 9.45 -1.50 4.42
CA LEU A 54 9.40 -0.93 3.07
C LEU A 54 9.26 0.59 3.16
N LYS A 55 9.86 1.29 2.19
CA LYS A 55 9.51 2.68 1.88
C LYS A 55 8.00 2.81 1.73
N LYS A 56 7.42 3.89 2.23
CA LYS A 56 5.96 4.07 2.33
C LYS A 56 5.28 4.05 0.97
N GLU A 57 5.95 4.61 -0.02
CA GLU A 57 5.57 4.64 -1.43
C GLU A 57 5.59 3.23 -2.03
N VAL A 58 6.55 2.39 -1.63
CA VAL A 58 6.60 0.99 -2.08
C VAL A 58 5.58 0.13 -1.34
N LEU A 59 5.33 0.39 -0.05
CA LEU A 59 4.25 -0.21 0.72
C LEU A 59 2.88 0.11 0.10
N LEU A 60 2.68 1.33 -0.40
CA LEU A 60 1.47 1.75 -1.08
C LEU A 60 1.14 0.85 -2.29
N VAL A 61 2.12 0.41 -3.07
CA VAL A 61 1.92 -0.56 -4.17
C VAL A 61 1.26 -1.84 -3.66
N THR A 62 1.74 -2.38 -2.54
CA THR A 62 1.20 -3.61 -1.96
C THR A 62 -0.25 -3.45 -1.51
N LYS A 63 -0.61 -2.28 -0.99
CA LYS A 63 -1.98 -1.94 -0.59
C LYS A 63 -2.90 -1.78 -1.79
N LEU A 64 -2.42 -1.13 -2.85
CA LEU A 64 -3.19 -0.96 -4.09
C LEU A 64 -3.47 -2.29 -4.79
N LYS A 65 -2.48 -3.20 -4.84
CA LYS A 65 -2.70 -4.57 -5.33
C LYS A 65 -3.78 -5.30 -4.52
N ALA A 66 -3.70 -5.23 -3.19
CA ALA A 66 -4.68 -5.87 -2.32
C ALA A 66 -6.08 -5.30 -2.53
N TYR A 67 -6.19 -3.98 -2.64
CA TYR A 67 -7.44 -3.27 -2.92
C TYR A 67 -8.06 -3.68 -4.26
N GLN A 68 -7.26 -3.73 -5.35
CA GLN A 68 -7.75 -4.15 -6.68
C GLN A 68 -8.42 -5.52 -6.65
N GLY A 69 -7.88 -6.46 -5.87
CA GLY A 69 -8.44 -7.80 -5.74
C GLY A 69 -9.66 -7.91 -4.81
N ARG A 70 -10.04 -6.84 -4.09
CA ARG A 70 -10.96 -6.93 -2.93
C ARG A 70 -11.94 -5.76 -2.75
N GLY A 71 -11.96 -4.78 -3.66
CA GLY A 71 -12.46 -3.41 -3.46
C GLY A 71 -13.88 -3.19 -2.89
N VAL A 72 -14.76 -4.20 -2.87
CA VAL A 72 -16.13 -4.10 -2.32
C VAL A 72 -16.32 -4.88 -1.01
N THR A 73 -15.26 -5.44 -0.43
CA THR A 73 -15.33 -6.23 0.81
C THR A 73 -14.92 -5.39 2.03
N ILE A 74 -15.25 -5.82 3.25
CA ILE A 74 -14.74 -5.22 4.51
C ILE A 74 -13.20 -5.09 4.48
N LYS A 75 -12.51 -6.05 3.85
CA LYS A 75 -11.05 -6.00 3.66
C LYS A 75 -10.66 -4.88 2.69
N GLY A 76 -11.41 -4.70 1.60
CA GLY A 76 -11.23 -3.59 0.67
C GLY A 76 -11.43 -2.21 1.31
N VAL A 77 -12.38 -2.08 2.25
CA VAL A 77 -12.56 -0.83 3.03
C VAL A 77 -11.31 -0.52 3.87
N LYS A 78 -10.77 -1.52 4.59
CA LYS A 78 -9.51 -1.36 5.33
C LYS A 78 -8.34 -0.99 4.42
N ASP A 79 -8.20 -1.66 3.28
CA ASP A 79 -7.15 -1.35 2.30
C ASP A 79 -7.29 0.09 1.77
N LYS A 80 -8.51 0.59 1.55
CA LYS A 80 -8.79 1.99 1.15
C LYS A 80 -8.34 2.99 2.22
N ILE A 81 -8.63 2.72 3.49
CA ILE A 81 -8.21 3.56 4.62
C ILE A 81 -6.67 3.60 4.70
N ASP A 82 -6.01 2.45 4.56
CA ASP A 82 -4.55 2.35 4.57
C ASP A 82 -3.90 3.11 3.39
N ILE A 83 -4.49 3.04 2.20
CA ILE A 83 -4.03 3.81 1.04
C ILE A 83 -4.10 5.31 1.32
N ILE A 84 -5.23 5.77 1.86
CA ILE A 84 -5.44 7.18 2.18
C ILE A 84 -4.49 7.64 3.29
N SER A 85 -4.33 6.84 4.34
CA SER A 85 -3.43 7.20 5.44
C SER A 85 -1.99 7.34 4.97
N LEU A 86 -1.51 6.44 4.10
CA LEU A 86 -0.16 6.52 3.52
C LEU A 86 0.06 7.79 2.70
N VAL A 87 -0.84 8.13 1.77
CA VAL A 87 -0.67 9.32 0.91
C VAL A 87 -0.84 10.64 1.67
N LEU A 88 -1.47 10.60 2.85
CA LEU A 88 -1.61 11.76 3.73
C LEU A 88 -0.39 11.99 4.63
N LEU A 89 0.54 11.03 4.72
CA LEU A 89 1.74 11.19 5.55
C LEU A 89 2.54 12.43 5.11
N PRO A 90 2.98 13.28 6.05
CA PRO A 90 3.71 14.51 5.73
C PRO A 90 4.99 14.26 4.92
N ASP A 91 5.61 13.10 5.14
CA ASP A 91 6.88 12.68 4.55
C ASP A 91 6.69 11.60 3.47
N PHE A 92 5.51 11.57 2.82
CA PHE A 92 5.30 10.80 1.60
C PHE A 92 6.00 11.50 0.42
N ASP A 93 6.91 10.79 -0.25
CA ASP A 93 7.72 11.30 -1.35
C ASP A 93 7.03 11.05 -2.70
N PHE A 94 6.33 12.07 -3.17
CA PHE A 94 5.60 12.04 -4.45
C PHE A 94 6.52 11.96 -5.67
N ASP A 95 7.76 12.46 -5.57
CA ASP A 95 8.71 12.44 -6.67
C ASP A 95 9.34 11.05 -6.80
N PHE A 96 9.70 10.43 -5.66
CA PHE A 96 10.07 9.03 -5.60
C PHE A 96 8.95 8.14 -6.15
N TRP A 97 7.71 8.30 -5.67
CA TRP A 97 6.57 7.52 -6.14
C TRP A 97 6.46 7.58 -7.66
N ARG A 98 6.45 8.78 -8.24
CA ARG A 98 6.35 9.01 -9.69
C ARG A 98 7.44 8.28 -10.47
N ASN A 99 8.69 8.46 -10.05
CA ASN A 99 9.83 7.83 -10.71
C ASN A 99 9.77 6.30 -10.60
N PHE A 100 9.36 5.80 -9.42
CA PHE A 100 9.24 4.38 -9.14
C PHE A 100 8.17 3.71 -9.99
N ILE A 101 6.94 4.23 -10.03
CA ILE A 101 5.85 3.63 -10.81
C ILE A 101 6.13 3.66 -12.32
N LYS A 102 6.82 4.70 -12.82
CA LYS A 102 7.20 4.83 -14.23
C LYS A 102 8.26 3.79 -14.57
N LYS A 103 9.30 3.69 -13.74
CA LYS A 103 10.37 2.70 -13.89
C LYS A 103 9.83 1.27 -13.87
N GLU A 104 8.94 0.97 -12.94
CA GLU A 104 8.36 -0.37 -12.78
C GLU A 104 7.18 -0.65 -13.72
N ARG A 105 6.78 0.33 -14.56
CA ARG A 105 5.69 0.24 -15.54
C ARG A 105 4.34 -0.15 -14.93
N ILE A 106 4.02 0.44 -13.77
CA ILE A 106 2.79 0.20 -13.00
C ILE A 106 1.97 1.48 -12.81
N SER A 107 1.93 2.33 -13.84
CA SER A 107 1.22 3.63 -13.83
C SER A 107 -0.29 3.53 -13.55
N VAL A 108 -0.91 2.37 -13.83
CA VAL A 108 -2.31 2.07 -13.49
C VAL A 108 -2.64 2.31 -12.02
N TYR A 109 -1.64 2.22 -11.13
CA TYR A 109 -1.83 2.49 -9.71
C TYR A 109 -2.08 3.97 -9.40
N SER A 110 -1.55 4.91 -10.18
CA SER A 110 -1.89 6.33 -10.03
C SER A 110 -3.35 6.61 -10.37
N GLU A 111 -3.87 5.98 -11.42
CA GLU A 111 -5.28 6.11 -11.80
C GLU A 111 -6.22 5.54 -10.73
N LEU A 112 -5.80 4.43 -10.10
CA LEU A 112 -6.54 3.84 -8.99
C LEU A 112 -6.56 4.73 -7.75
N ILE A 113 -5.44 5.36 -7.40
CA ILE A 113 -5.38 6.34 -6.31
C ILE A 113 -6.30 7.52 -6.59
N ASP A 114 -6.27 8.07 -7.81
CA ASP A 114 -7.15 9.16 -8.21
C ASP A 114 -8.63 8.77 -8.03
N LYS A 115 -9.01 7.57 -8.49
CA LYS A 115 -10.38 7.05 -8.31
C LYS A 115 -10.76 6.96 -6.83
N ILE A 116 -9.91 6.35 -6.01
CA ILE A 116 -10.12 6.22 -4.55
C ILE A 116 -10.29 7.59 -3.91
N LEU A 117 -9.40 8.53 -4.24
CA LEU A 117 -9.40 9.88 -3.71
C LEU A 117 -10.65 10.63 -4.16
N LEU A 118 -11.09 10.52 -5.41
CA LEU A 118 -12.30 11.19 -5.89
C LEU A 118 -13.56 10.66 -5.18
N GLU A 119 -13.68 9.34 -5.01
CA GLU A 119 -14.83 8.69 -4.38
C GLU A 119 -14.92 8.94 -2.86
N ILE A 120 -13.80 9.06 -2.16
CA ILE A 120 -13.81 9.25 -0.70
C ILE A 120 -14.27 10.68 -0.33
N LYS A 121 -15.33 10.78 0.46
CA LYS A 121 -15.79 12.08 1.01
C LYS A 121 -15.16 12.38 2.37
N GLU A 122 -15.05 11.35 3.20
CA GLU A 122 -14.51 11.39 4.54
C GLU A 122 -13.92 10.04 4.91
N VAL A 123 -13.04 10.03 5.91
CA VAL A 123 -12.47 8.80 6.50
C VAL A 123 -12.62 8.92 8.01
N PRO A 124 -13.79 8.55 8.57
CA PRO A 124 -14.07 8.70 10.00
C PRO A 124 -13.03 7.98 10.88
N GLU A 125 -12.51 6.84 10.41
CA GLU A 125 -11.51 6.04 11.13
C GLU A 125 -10.18 6.77 11.36
N LEU A 126 -9.88 7.79 10.56
CA LEU A 126 -8.69 8.62 10.70
C LEU A 126 -8.95 9.87 11.57
N ASN A 127 -10.19 10.08 12.05
CA ASN A 127 -10.59 11.25 12.85
C ASN A 127 -10.12 12.59 12.26
N LEU A 128 -10.12 12.69 10.91
CA LEU A 128 -9.65 13.89 10.22
C LEU A 128 -10.74 14.95 10.22
N ASN A 129 -10.36 16.20 10.45
CA ASN A 129 -11.25 17.32 10.21
C ASN A 129 -11.65 17.37 8.73
N GLN A 130 -12.95 17.35 8.44
CA GLN A 130 -13.48 17.24 7.08
C GLN A 130 -12.99 18.36 6.14
N HIS A 131 -12.92 19.61 6.63
CA HIS A 131 -12.43 20.74 5.84
C HIS A 131 -10.93 20.62 5.55
N ALA A 132 -10.14 20.26 6.56
CA ALA A 132 -8.71 20.03 6.40
C ALA A 132 -8.43 18.87 5.43
N PHE A 133 -9.17 17.77 5.55
CA PHE A 133 -9.07 16.63 4.65
C PHE A 133 -9.42 17.00 3.21
N ALA A 134 -10.53 17.72 2.99
CA ALA A 134 -10.92 18.17 1.65
C ALA A 134 -9.84 19.05 0.99
N LYS A 135 -9.20 19.94 1.76
CA LYS A 135 -8.08 20.76 1.28
C LYS A 135 -6.88 19.88 0.92
N LYS A 136 -6.46 19.00 1.84
CA LYS A 136 -5.30 18.10 1.65
C LYS A 136 -5.50 17.14 0.47
N LYS A 137 -6.71 16.58 0.33
CA LYS A 137 -7.11 15.73 -0.80
C LYS A 137 -6.92 16.46 -2.13
N LYS A 138 -7.33 17.72 -2.25
CA LYS A 138 -7.13 18.52 -3.47
C LYS A 138 -5.64 18.73 -3.78
N GLU A 139 -4.82 18.98 -2.77
CA GLU A 139 -3.37 19.09 -2.93
C GLU A 139 -2.75 17.78 -3.42
N ILE A 140 -3.13 16.65 -2.81
CA ILE A 140 -2.64 15.33 -3.18
C ILE A 140 -3.06 14.95 -4.61
N ILE A 141 -4.32 15.20 -4.98
CA ILE A 141 -4.80 14.95 -6.35
C ILE A 141 -3.97 15.77 -7.35
N LYS A 142 -3.67 17.05 -7.07
CA LYS A 142 -2.77 17.85 -7.91
C LYS A 142 -1.38 17.22 -8.01
N LYS A 143 -0.84 16.75 -6.89
CA LYS A 143 0.48 16.10 -6.85
C LYS A 143 0.52 14.83 -7.68
N PHE A 144 -0.57 14.05 -7.79
CA PHE A 144 -0.68 12.88 -8.67
C PHE A 144 -1.04 13.24 -10.12
N SER A 145 -1.86 14.27 -10.36
CA SER A 145 -2.29 14.67 -11.71
C SER A 145 -1.21 15.44 -12.49
N MET A 146 -0.41 16.27 -11.82
CA MET A 146 0.78 16.91 -12.42
C MET A 146 1.81 15.87 -12.91
N GLN A 147 1.66 14.60 -12.54
CA GLN A 147 2.52 13.49 -12.97
C GLN A 147 2.07 12.83 -14.29
N LYS A 148 0.88 13.17 -14.81
CA LYS A 148 0.33 12.58 -16.05
C LYS A 148 0.81 13.26 -17.34
N ASN A 149 1.48 14.40 -17.26
CA ASN A 149 1.84 15.23 -18.41
C ASN A 149 3.22 14.90 -19.06
N TYR A 150 3.77 13.69 -18.87
CA TYR A 150 5.10 13.30 -19.41
C TYR A 150 5.23 11.84 -19.85
#